data_AF-A0A2T4GPI0-F1
#
_entry.id   AF-A0A2T4GPI0-F1
#
_cell.length_a   1.000
_cell.length_b   1.000
_cell.length_c   1.000
_cell.angle_alpha   90.00
_cell.angle_beta   90.00
_cell.angle_gamma   90.00
#
_symmetry.space_group_name_H-M   'P 1'
#
loop_
_entity.id
_entity.type
_entity.pdbx_description
1 polymer ?
#
loop_
_entity_poly.entity_id
_entity_poly.type
_entity_poly.pdbx_seq_one_letter_code
_entity_poly.pdbx_strand_id
1 'polypeptide(L)'
;MPSIIQHALAWEAIANGVFSVASILFPGRLLSSLVAFESVPNSTSAMFKFFGATMLGMSATMALSLPDSRDAAAKRKLTYASCAAIESALVSVVLWQTSRPETSGFTFNGLVSLLGSVVPVLVWHLYVLLSKPHWFEPESACVAEGRKAL
;
A
#
# COMPACT_ATOMS: atom_id res chain seq x y z
N MET A 1 -24.55 1.15 -4.23
CA MET A 1 -23.64 0.01 -4.48
C MET A 1 -22.25 0.44 -3.99
N PRO A 2 -21.26 -0.44 -3.78
CA PRO A 2 -19.94 0.07 -3.42
C PRO A 2 -19.34 0.78 -4.64
N SER A 3 -18.81 1.98 -4.46
CA SER A 3 -18.15 2.72 -5.53
C SER A 3 -16.86 2.01 -5.98
N ILE A 4 -16.32 2.40 -7.13
CA ILE A 4 -15.08 1.84 -7.67
C ILE A 4 -13.95 1.89 -6.63
N ILE A 5 -13.87 2.98 -5.85
CA ILE A 5 -12.82 3.13 -4.85
C ILE A 5 -13.02 2.22 -3.65
N GLN A 6 -14.26 1.94 -3.25
CA GLN A 6 -14.54 1.03 -2.15
C GLN A 6 -14.14 -0.41 -2.54
N HIS A 7 -14.39 -0.81 -3.79
CA HIS A 7 -13.94 -2.12 -4.29
C HIS A 7 -12.41 -2.22 -4.38
N ALA A 8 -11.75 -1.20 -4.94
CA ALA A 8 -10.30 -1.17 -5.03
C ALA A 8 -9.66 -1.22 -3.65
N LEU A 9 -10.13 -0.37 -2.72
CA LEU A 9 -9.64 -0.31 -1.35
C LEU A 9 -9.88 -1.62 -0.58
N ALA A 10 -11.01 -2.30 -0.81
CA ALA A 10 -11.26 -3.60 -0.21
C ALA A 10 -10.27 -4.66 -0.70
N TRP A 11 -9.96 -4.66 -2.00
CA TRP A 11 -8.97 -5.56 -2.57
C TRP A 11 -7.55 -5.27 -2.07
N GLU A 12 -7.18 -3.99 -2.01
CA GLU A 12 -5.91 -3.52 -1.45
C GLU A 12 -5.77 -3.93 0.02
N ALA A 13 -6.83 -3.75 0.82
CA ALA A 13 -6.84 -4.17 2.22
C ALA A 13 -6.60 -5.68 2.35
N ILE A 14 -7.28 -6.52 1.56
CA ILE A 14 -7.10 -7.97 1.57
C ILE A 14 -5.67 -8.34 1.16
N ALA A 15 -5.18 -7.83 0.02
CA ALA A 15 -3.85 -8.14 -0.48
C ALA A 15 -2.75 -7.74 0.51
N ASN A 16 -2.84 -6.52 1.06
CA ASN A 16 -1.92 -6.03 2.08
C ASN A 16 -2.01 -6.87 3.36
N GLY A 17 -3.21 -7.27 3.78
CA GLY A 17 -3.42 -8.09 4.96
C GLY A 17 -2.77 -9.48 4.82
N VAL A 18 -2.99 -10.16 3.69
CA VAL A 18 -2.38 -11.46 3.38
C VAL A 18 -0.86 -11.34 3.35
N PHE A 19 -0.32 -10.36 2.63
CA PHE A 19 1.12 -10.14 2.56
C PHE A 19 1.73 -9.81 3.92
N SER A 20 1.04 -9.04 4.74
CA SER A 20 1.46 -8.67 6.10
C SER A 20 1.55 -9.89 7.01
N VAL A 21 0.53 -10.74 7.01
CA VAL A 21 0.52 -11.99 7.79
C VAL A 21 1.65 -12.90 7.31
N ALA A 22 1.85 -13.03 6.00
CA ALA A 22 2.95 -13.81 5.43
C ALA A 22 4.32 -13.26 5.85
N SER A 23 4.48 -11.93 5.89
CA SER A 23 5.72 -11.27 6.33
C SER A 23 6.04 -11.51 7.80
N ILE A 24 5.01 -11.62 8.65
CA ILE A 24 5.18 -11.91 10.08
C ILE A 24 5.56 -13.38 10.30
N LEU A 25 4.86 -14.30 9.63
CA LEU A 25 4.99 -15.74 9.84
C LEU A 25 6.17 -16.36 9.08
N PHE A 26 6.48 -15.87 7.88
CA PHE A 26 7.46 -16.47 6.96
C PHE A 26 8.48 -15.45 6.39
N PRO A 27 9.09 -14.58 7.21
CA PRO A 27 9.98 -13.52 6.72
C PRO A 27 11.16 -14.04 5.89
N GLY A 28 11.80 -15.12 6.34
CA GLY A 28 12.96 -15.69 5.65
C GLY A 28 12.66 -16.19 4.24
N ARG A 29 11.45 -16.73 4.00
CA ARG A 29 11.04 -17.21 2.67
C ARG A 29 10.79 -16.06 1.69
N LEU A 30 10.26 -14.94 2.18
CA LEU A 30 9.97 -13.78 1.36
C LEU A 30 11.24 -12.97 1.07
N LEU A 31 12.15 -12.89 2.05
CA LEU A 31 13.41 -12.14 1.93
C LEU A 31 14.53 -12.91 1.23
N SER A 32 14.48 -14.23 1.11
CA SER A 32 15.58 -15.04 0.58
C SER A 32 15.98 -14.68 -0.86
N SER A 33 15.04 -14.20 -1.67
CA SER A 33 15.30 -13.74 -3.04
C SER A 33 15.82 -12.30 -3.12
N LEU A 34 15.61 -11.53 -2.05
CA LEU A 34 15.94 -10.11 -1.99
C LEU A 34 17.34 -9.88 -1.41
N VAL A 35 17.74 -10.68 -0.44
CA VAL A 35 18.98 -10.50 0.32
C VAL A 35 20.16 -11.14 -0.42
N ALA A 36 21.31 -10.47 -0.46
CA ALA A 36 22.50 -10.95 -1.17
C ALA A 36 23.35 -11.99 -0.38
N PHE A 37 22.96 -12.28 0.85
CA PHE A 37 23.64 -13.21 1.75
C PHE A 37 23.10 -14.65 1.63
N GLU A 38 23.91 -15.65 1.96
CA GLU A 38 23.51 -17.07 1.96
C GLU A 38 22.32 -17.37 2.88
N SER A 39 22.14 -16.56 3.92
CA SER A 39 20.98 -16.64 4.81
C SER A 39 20.51 -15.24 5.21
N VAL A 40 19.21 -15.11 5.45
CA VAL A 40 18.60 -13.84 5.89
C VAL A 40 19.00 -13.56 7.33
N PRO A 41 19.66 -12.43 7.62
CA PRO A 41 20.03 -12.08 8.98
C PRO A 41 18.82 -11.98 9.91
N ASN A 42 18.98 -12.39 11.18
CA ASN A 42 17.91 -12.36 12.18
C ASN A 42 17.35 -10.96 12.41
N SER A 43 18.21 -9.93 12.39
CA SER A 43 17.80 -8.53 12.51
C SER A 43 16.92 -8.09 11.33
N THR A 44 17.28 -8.45 10.10
CA THR A 44 16.50 -8.17 8.90
C THR A 44 15.14 -8.87 8.94
N SER A 45 15.12 -10.14 9.35
CA SER A 45 13.90 -10.92 9.56
C SER A 45 12.99 -10.26 10.61
N ALA A 46 13.54 -9.81 11.74
CA ALA A 46 12.78 -9.12 12.78
C ALA A 46 12.20 -7.78 12.28
N MET A 47 13.01 -6.98 11.57
CA MET A 47 12.53 -5.72 10.95
C MET A 47 11.41 -5.96 9.95
N PHE A 48 11.49 -7.03 9.16
CA PHE A 48 10.44 -7.38 8.20
C PHE A 48 9.14 -7.81 8.88
N LYS A 49 9.21 -8.44 10.06
CA LYS A 49 8.01 -8.70 10.88
C LYS A 49 7.38 -7.41 11.40
N PHE A 50 8.16 -6.43 11.84
CA PHE A 50 7.64 -5.12 12.27
C PHE A 50 7.00 -4.35 11.10
N PHE A 51 7.61 -4.44 9.93
CA PHE A 51 7.03 -3.93 8.69
C PHE A 51 5.68 -4.60 8.39
N GLY A 52 5.62 -5.94 8.45
CA GLY A 52 4.37 -6.69 8.30
C GLY A 52 3.30 -6.28 9.32
N ALA A 53 3.65 -6.11 10.60
CA ALA A 53 2.70 -5.66 11.62
C ALA A 53 2.15 -4.25 11.34
N THR A 54 3.02 -3.33 10.90
CA THR A 54 2.60 -1.97 10.51
C THR A 54 1.67 -1.99 9.31
N MET A 55 2.01 -2.77 8.28
CA MET A 55 1.18 -2.94 7.07
C MET A 55 -0.18 -3.59 7.40
N LEU A 56 -0.23 -4.51 8.35
CA LEU A 56 -1.50 -5.10 8.81
C LEU A 56 -2.40 -4.05 9.48
N GLY A 57 -1.81 -3.17 10.29
CA GLY A 57 -2.51 -2.03 10.87
C GLY A 57 -3.08 -1.09 9.80
N MET A 58 -2.33 -0.82 8.74
CA MET A 58 -2.83 -0.03 7.60
C MET A 58 -3.95 -0.74 6.83
N SER A 59 -3.83 -2.05 6.61
CA SER A 59 -4.91 -2.85 6.01
C SER A 59 -6.21 -2.75 6.83
N ALA A 60 -6.12 -2.75 8.16
CA ALA A 60 -7.29 -2.52 9.01
C ALA A 60 -7.89 -1.12 8.84
N THR A 61 -7.08 -0.05 8.75
CA THR A 61 -7.60 1.32 8.53
C THR A 61 -8.22 1.49 7.15
N MET A 62 -7.69 0.80 6.13
CA MET A 62 -8.30 0.70 4.80
C MET A 62 -9.70 0.07 4.89
N ALA A 63 -9.82 -1.07 5.59
CA ALA A 63 -11.10 -1.76 5.77
C ALA A 63 -12.14 -0.89 6.51
N LEU A 64 -11.71 -0.14 7.54
CA LEU A 64 -12.57 0.79 8.29
C LEU A 64 -13.05 1.99 7.45
N SER A 65 -12.42 2.25 6.31
CA SER A 65 -12.77 3.34 5.40
C SER A 65 -13.79 2.91 4.32
N LEU A 66 -14.18 1.63 4.30
CA LEU A 66 -15.14 1.08 3.34
C LEU A 66 -16.59 1.54 3.48
N PRO A 67 -17.16 1.85 4.66
CA PRO A 67 -18.56 2.23 4.77
C PRO A 67 -18.94 3.42 3.88
N ASP A 68 -20.20 3.49 3.43
CA ASP A 68 -20.70 4.63 2.64
C ASP A 68 -21.17 5.76 3.57
N SER A 69 -20.26 6.64 3.96
CA SER A 69 -20.55 7.84 4.74
C SER A 69 -19.58 8.96 4.39
N ARG A 70 -19.95 10.21 4.73
CA ARG A 70 -19.06 11.38 4.54
C ARG A 70 -17.77 11.27 5.34
N ASP A 71 -17.83 10.73 6.55
CA ASP A 71 -16.66 10.49 7.40
C ASP A 71 -15.74 9.42 6.79
N ALA A 72 -16.32 8.33 6.29
CA ALA A 72 -15.56 7.29 5.59
C ALA A 72 -14.94 7.81 4.28
N ALA A 73 -15.63 8.67 3.53
CA ALA A 73 -15.09 9.32 2.33
C ALA A 73 -13.82 10.15 2.63
N ALA A 74 -13.85 10.95 3.70
CA ALA A 74 -12.67 11.69 4.15
C ALA A 74 -11.53 10.76 4.56
N LYS A 75 -11.84 9.67 5.27
CA LYS A 75 -10.87 8.64 5.66
C LYS A 75 -10.24 7.96 4.45
N ARG A 76 -11.01 7.58 3.42
CA ARG A 76 -10.47 7.00 2.18
C ARG A 76 -9.44 7.91 1.52
N LYS A 77 -9.75 9.21 1.42
CA LYS A 77 -8.82 10.20 0.85
C LYS A 77 -7.54 10.31 1.68
N LEU A 78 -7.66 10.34 3.01
CA LEU A 78 -6.51 10.35 3.90
C LEU A 78 -5.67 9.08 3.76
N THR A 79 -6.30 7.91 3.74
CA THR A 79 -5.66 6.61 3.55
C THR A 79 -4.87 6.57 2.24
N TYR A 80 -5.48 6.95 1.12
CA TYR A 80 -4.78 7.00 -0.18
C TYR A 80 -3.59 7.97 -0.14
N ALA A 81 -3.74 9.15 0.48
CA ALA A 81 -2.65 10.11 0.61
C ALA A 81 -1.50 9.57 1.47
N SER A 82 -1.81 8.90 2.58
CA SER A 82 -0.81 8.26 3.43
C SER A 82 -0.09 7.11 2.70
N CYS A 83 -0.81 6.29 1.93
CA CYS A 83 -0.20 5.24 1.12
C CYS A 83 0.77 5.81 0.09
N ALA A 84 0.34 6.82 -0.69
CA ALA A 84 1.21 7.47 -1.67
C ALA A 84 2.47 8.08 -1.02
N ALA A 85 2.34 8.68 0.17
CA ALA A 85 3.48 9.22 0.90
C ALA A 85 4.47 8.11 1.33
N ILE A 86 3.97 7.01 1.90
CA ILE A 86 4.80 5.87 2.34
C ILE A 86 5.48 5.21 1.14
N GLU A 87 4.74 4.98 0.06
CA GLU A 87 5.24 4.33 -1.15
C GLU A 87 6.27 5.21 -1.87
N SER A 88 6.08 6.53 -1.93
CA SER A 88 7.08 7.44 -2.50
C SER A 88 8.38 7.45 -1.68
N ALA A 89 8.29 7.41 -0.35
CA ALA A 89 9.45 7.27 0.51
C ALA A 89 10.14 5.92 0.29
N LEU A 90 9.39 4.83 0.17
CA LEU A 90 9.93 3.50 -0.09
C LEU A 90 10.64 3.43 -1.46
N VAL A 91 10.01 3.96 -2.53
CA VAL A 91 10.64 4.04 -3.86
C VAL A 91 11.94 4.85 -3.80
N SER A 92 11.93 5.98 -3.09
CA SER A 92 13.13 6.83 -2.92
C SER A 92 14.26 6.07 -2.22
N VAL A 93 13.94 5.32 -1.15
CA VAL A 93 14.91 4.47 -0.45
C VAL A 93 15.44 3.36 -1.35
N VAL A 94 14.58 2.67 -2.10
CA VAL A 94 15.02 1.59 -2.99
C VAL A 94 15.91 2.12 -4.12
N LEU A 95 15.56 3.27 -4.73
CA LEU A 95 16.41 3.94 -5.72
C LEU A 95 17.74 4.43 -5.13
N TRP A 96 17.74 4.86 -3.88
CA TRP A 96 18.98 5.18 -3.19
C TRP A 96 19.87 3.94 -3.04
N GLN A 97 19.28 2.81 -2.63
CA GLN A 97 20.01 1.55 -2.49
C GLN A 97 20.56 1.01 -3.82
N THR A 98 19.86 1.21 -4.95
CA THR A 98 20.38 0.82 -6.26
C THR A 98 21.62 1.64 -6.67
N SER A 99 21.77 2.87 -6.17
CA SER A 99 22.96 3.69 -6.41
C SER A 99 24.18 3.28 -5.57
N ARG A 100 24.00 2.40 -4.57
CA ARG A 100 25.06 1.94 -3.64
C ARG A 100 25.05 0.42 -3.44
N PRO A 101 25.20 -0.37 -4.52
CA PRO A 101 24.99 -1.81 -4.48
C PRO A 101 25.89 -2.51 -3.45
N GLU A 102 27.14 -2.06 -3.29
CA GLU A 102 28.12 -2.58 -2.33
C GLU A 102 27.71 -2.49 -0.85
N THR A 103 26.79 -1.58 -0.49
CA THR A 103 26.36 -1.39 0.92
C THR A 103 24.89 -1.75 1.17
N SER A 104 24.15 -2.08 0.12
CA SER A 104 22.69 -2.26 0.23
C SER A 104 22.29 -3.51 0.99
N GLY A 105 23.10 -4.58 0.93
CA GLY A 105 22.74 -5.90 1.44
C GLY A 105 21.67 -6.62 0.61
N PHE A 106 21.20 -6.02 -0.49
CA PHE A 106 20.22 -6.56 -1.41
C PHE A 106 20.87 -7.01 -2.72
N THR A 107 20.24 -7.97 -3.39
CA THR A 107 20.57 -8.27 -4.79
C THR A 107 20.00 -7.17 -5.69
N PHE A 108 20.68 -6.87 -6.80
CA PHE A 108 20.19 -5.89 -7.77
C PHE A 108 18.80 -6.29 -8.32
N ASN A 109 18.64 -7.57 -8.68
CA ASN A 109 17.36 -8.11 -9.14
C ASN A 109 16.27 -8.00 -8.06
N GLY A 110 16.63 -8.16 -6.78
CA GLY A 110 15.72 -7.94 -5.67
C GLY A 110 15.24 -6.49 -5.57
N LEU A 111 16.15 -5.51 -5.71
CA LEU A 111 15.80 -4.09 -5.72
C LEU A 111 14.91 -3.74 -6.91
N VAL A 112 15.21 -4.25 -8.11
CA VAL A 112 14.36 -4.08 -9.30
C VAL A 112 12.98 -4.70 -9.08
N SER A 113 12.91 -5.89 -8.47
CA SER A 113 11.64 -6.54 -8.14
C SER A 113 10.83 -5.75 -7.11
N LEU A 114 11.48 -5.11 -6.14
CA LEU A 114 10.82 -4.21 -5.17
C LEU A 114 10.28 -2.95 -5.85
N LEU A 115 11.04 -2.32 -6.74
CA LEU A 115 10.53 -1.20 -7.53
C LEU A 115 9.33 -1.63 -8.39
N GLY A 116 9.44 -2.80 -9.03
CA GLY A 116 8.37 -3.36 -9.86
C GLY A 116 7.08 -3.65 -9.09
N SER A 117 7.15 -3.93 -7.78
CA SER A 117 5.95 -4.15 -6.96
C SER A 117 5.38 -2.86 -6.38
N VAL A 118 6.21 -1.89 -5.98
CA VAL A 118 5.76 -0.67 -5.30
C VAL A 118 5.34 0.44 -6.27
N VAL A 119 6.08 0.63 -7.37
CA VAL A 119 5.82 1.73 -8.31
C VAL A 119 4.42 1.68 -8.93
N PRO A 120 3.88 0.52 -9.38
CA PRO A 120 2.53 0.48 -9.92
C PRO A 120 1.46 0.89 -8.90
N VAL A 121 1.64 0.50 -7.64
CA VAL A 121 0.72 0.85 -6.54
C VAL A 121 0.78 2.36 -6.25
N LEU A 122 1.98 2.94 -6.21
CA LEU A 122 2.18 4.38 -6.06
C LEU A 122 1.50 5.16 -7.20
N VAL A 123 1.71 4.73 -8.44
CA VAL A 123 1.10 5.35 -9.62
C VAL A 123 -0.43 5.29 -9.52
N TRP A 124 -0.98 4.16 -9.10
CA TRP A 124 -2.42 4.02 -8.87
C TRP A 124 -2.93 5.00 -7.81
N HIS A 125 -2.32 5.07 -6.63
CA HIS A 125 -2.74 5.99 -5.58
C HIS A 125 -2.65 7.46 -6.01
N LEU A 126 -1.56 7.86 -6.66
CA LEU A 126 -1.41 9.22 -7.18
C LEU A 126 -2.42 9.52 -8.29
N TYR A 127 -2.70 8.58 -9.19
CA TYR A 127 -3.70 8.74 -10.23
C TYR A 127 -5.08 8.97 -9.63
N VAL A 128 -5.50 8.15 -8.67
CA VAL A 128 -6.80 8.32 -8.02
C VAL A 128 -6.88 9.67 -7.30
N LEU A 129 -5.86 10.03 -6.50
CA LEU A 129 -5.84 11.26 -5.72
C LEU A 129 -5.89 12.52 -6.59
N LEU A 130 -5.12 12.55 -7.68
CA LEU A 130 -4.92 13.75 -8.49
C LEU A 130 -5.91 13.84 -9.65
N SER A 131 -6.24 12.70 -10.28
CA SER A 131 -7.04 12.66 -11.51
C SER A 131 -8.49 12.26 -11.27
N LYS A 132 -8.80 11.54 -10.18
CA LYS A 132 -10.15 11.04 -9.87
C LYS A 132 -10.62 11.38 -8.44
N PRO A 133 -10.51 12.64 -7.98
CA PRO A 133 -10.91 13.00 -6.62
C PRO A 133 -12.40 12.78 -6.34
N HIS A 134 -13.26 12.84 -7.37
CA HIS A 134 -14.70 12.57 -7.26
C HIS A 134 -15.02 11.11 -6.91
N TRP A 135 -14.09 10.16 -7.09
CA TRP A 135 -14.31 8.76 -6.70
C TRP A 135 -14.40 8.55 -5.19
N PHE A 136 -13.93 9.52 -4.40
CA PHE A 136 -14.03 9.46 -2.94
C PHE A 136 -15.39 9.89 -2.41
N GLU A 137 -16.20 10.60 -3.20
CA GLU A 137 -17.48 11.13 -2.76
C GLU A 137 -18.45 9.98 -2.41
N PRO A 138 -19.26 10.13 -1.36
CA PRO A 138 -20.23 9.11 -0.98
C PRO A 138 -21.36 9.05 -2.01
N GLU A 139 -21.77 7.86 -2.43
CA GLU A 139 -22.84 7.69 -3.43
C GLU A 139 -24.15 8.33 -2.98
N SER A 140 -24.43 8.29 -1.67
CA SER A 140 -25.57 8.96 -1.06
C SER A 140 -25.62 10.48 -1.30
N ALA A 141 -24.48 11.14 -1.51
CA ALA A 141 -24.44 12.56 -1.87
C ALA A 141 -24.84 12.80 -3.34
N CYS A 142 -24.37 11.96 -4.28
CA CYS A 142 -24.75 12.05 -5.69
C CYS A 142 -26.25 11.80 -5.91
N VAL A 143 -26.84 10.81 -5.22
CA VAL A 143 -28.28 10.52 -5.33
C VAL A 143 -29.14 11.67 -4.78
N ALA A 144 -28.68 12.34 -3.72
CA ALA A 144 -29.37 13.48 -3.14
C ALA A 144 -29.35 14.71 -4.05
N GLU A 145 -28.27 14.95 -4.79
CA GLU A 145 -28.20 16.03 -5.79
C GLU A 145 -29.06 15.73 -7.03
N GLY A 146 -29.03 14.50 -7.55
CA GLY A 146 -29.87 14.09 -8.68
C GLY A 146 -31.38 14.19 -8.38
N ARG A 147 -31.78 13.97 -7.12
CA ARG A 147 -33.18 14.12 -6.68
C ARG A 147 -33.60 15.59 -6.47
N LYS A 148 -32.66 16.53 -6.31
CA LYS A 148 -32.94 17.97 -6.21
C LYS A 148 -33.01 18.67 -7.57
N ALA A 149 -32.53 18.01 -8.62
CA ALA A 149 -32.52 18.53 -9.99
C ALA A 149 -33.76 18.11 -10.82
N LEU A 150 -34.66 17.32 -10.23
CA LEU A 150 -35.96 16.90 -10.76
C LEU A 150 -37.09 17.56 -9.95
#